data_AF-A0A840SHN5-F1
#
_entry.id   AF-A0A840SHN5-F1
#
_cell.length_a   1.000
_cell.length_b   1.000
_cell.length_c   1.000
_cell.angle_alpha   90.00
_cell.angle_beta   90.00
_cell.angle_gamma   90.00
#
_symmetry.space_group_name_H-M   'P 1'
#
loop_
_entity.id
_entity.type
_entity.pdbx_description
1 polymer ?
#
loop_
_entity_poly.entity_id
_entity_poly.type
_entity_poly.pdbx_seq_one_letter_code
_entity_poly.pdbx_strand_id
1 'polypeptide(L)' 'MENLDLLVKQLVSLPNETDWLEFKCNNFDPEMIGKDISALANSATYRGKDQAYMIWGVDDTNHEIIRNKL' A
#
# COMPACT_ATOMS: atom_id res chain seq x y z
N MET A 1 3.45 -2.66 21.26
CA MET A 1 2.37 -2.43 20.28
C MET A 1 2.98 -1.53 19.22
N GLU A 2 3.20 -2.03 18.02
CA GLU A 2 3.73 -1.20 16.93
C GLU A 2 2.77 -0.03 16.66
N ASN A 3 3.34 1.14 16.46
CA ASN A 3 2.56 2.34 16.21
C ASN A 3 2.17 2.37 14.73
N LEU A 4 0.96 1.91 14.43
CA LEU A 4 0.44 1.84 13.06
C LEU A 4 0.46 3.20 12.36
N ASP A 5 0.24 4.30 13.10
CA ASP A 5 0.32 5.66 12.55
C ASP A 5 1.74 6.01 12.10
N LEU A 6 2.74 5.54 12.84
CA LEU A 6 4.14 5.77 12.52
C LEU A 6 4.57 4.94 11.30
N LEU A 7 4.09 3.69 11.21
CA LEU A 7 4.31 2.82 10.06
C LEU A 7 3.69 3.41 8.78
N VAL A 8 2.43 3.84 8.84
CA VAL A 8 1.76 4.46 7.69
C VAL A 8 2.51 5.72 7.23
N LYS A 9 2.94 6.58 8.17
CA LYS A 9 3.75 7.76 7.84
C LYS A 9 5.07 7.41 7.16
N GLN A 10 5.74 6.35 7.62
CA GLN A 10 6.97 5.87 6.99
C GLN A 10 6.72 5.36 5.57
N LEU A 11 5.66 4.57 5.37
CA LEU A 11 5.30 4.02 4.06
C LEU A 11 4.92 5.12 3.06
N VAL A 12 4.12 6.11 3.47
CA VAL A 12 3.73 7.27 2.64
C VAL A 12 4.93 8.19 2.32
N SER A 13 6.00 8.14 3.13
CA SER A 13 7.23 8.91 2.86
C SER A 13 8.17 8.24 1.84
N LEU A 14 7.90 7.00 1.42
CA LEU A 14 8.71 6.32 0.41
C LEU A 14 8.45 6.94 -0.97
N PRO A 15 9.47 7.00 -1.85
CA PRO A 15 9.27 7.45 -3.23
C PRO A 15 8.40 6.45 -4.01
N ASN A 16 7.60 6.96 -4.97
CA ASN A 16 6.43 6.29 -5.58
C ASN A 16 6.64 4.87 -6.17
N GLU A 17 7.87 4.42 -6.46
CA GLU A 17 8.09 3.12 -7.10
C GLU A 17 8.64 2.08 -6.12
N THR A 18 7.74 1.45 -5.36
CA THR A 18 8.06 0.27 -4.55
C THR A 18 7.10 -0.87 -4.85
N ASP A 19 7.56 -1.90 -5.55
CA ASP A 19 6.71 -3.04 -6.00
C ASP A 19 6.05 -3.88 -4.89
N TRP A 20 6.35 -3.60 -3.61
CA TRP A 20 5.81 -4.28 -2.42
C TRP A 20 4.92 -3.36 -1.57
N LEU A 21 4.68 -2.13 -2.03
CA LEU A 21 3.78 -1.17 -1.39
C LEU A 21 2.90 -0.54 -2.48
N GLU A 22 1.58 -0.61 -2.28
CA GLU A 22 0.62 -0.07 -3.23
C GLU A 22 -0.39 0.85 -2.54
N PHE A 23 -0.68 1.99 -3.17
CA PHE A 23 -1.71 2.94 -2.73
C PHE A 23 -2.97 2.79 -3.59
N LYS A 24 -4.14 2.72 -2.94
CA LYS A 24 -5.43 2.62 -3.62
C LYS A 24 -6.36 3.74 -3.16
N CYS A 25 -6.98 4.47 -4.08
CA CYS A 25 -7.94 5.53 -3.74
C CYS A 25 -9.36 5.00 -3.45
N ASN A 26 -9.87 4.14 -4.34
CA ASN A 26 -11.28 3.74 -4.35
C ASN A 26 -11.56 2.38 -5.02
N ASN A 27 -10.51 1.61 -5.32
CA ASN A 27 -10.69 0.31 -5.96
C ASN A 27 -11.03 -0.75 -4.92
N PHE A 28 -12.20 -1.37 -5.07
CA PHE A 28 -12.75 -2.36 -4.15
C PHE A 28 -13.20 -3.65 -4.85
N ASP A 29 -12.77 -3.89 -6.09
CA ASP A 29 -13.05 -5.16 -6.78
C ASP A 29 -12.28 -6.31 -6.12
N PRO A 30 -12.97 -7.31 -5.53
CA PRO A 30 -12.32 -8.42 -4.83
C PRO A 30 -11.37 -9.25 -5.70
N GLU A 31 -11.66 -9.42 -6.99
CA GLU A 31 -10.79 -10.23 -7.86
C GLU A 31 -9.47 -9.50 -8.12
N MET A 32 -9.53 -8.21 -8.39
CA MET A 32 -8.34 -7.37 -8.58
C MET A 32 -7.53 -7.27 -7.29
N ILE A 33 -8.18 -7.07 -6.13
CA ILE A 33 -7.52 -7.08 -4.82
C ILE A 33 -6.74 -8.37 -4.59
N GLY A 34 -7.33 -9.53 -4.91
CA GLY A 34 -6.66 -10.83 -4.74
C GLY A 34 -5.42 -10.97 -5.61
N LYS A 35 -5.48 -10.49 -6.85
CA LYS A 35 -4.34 -10.47 -7.78
C LYS A 35 -3.23 -9.53 -7.30
N ASP A 36 -3.60 -8.33 -6.87
CA ASP A 36 -2.66 -7.32 -6.36
C ASP A 36 -1.94 -7.81 -5.10
N ILE A 37 -2.65 -8.40 -4.14
CA ILE A 37 -2.05 -9.01 -2.94
C ILE A 37 -1.04 -10.10 -3.31
N SER A 38 -1.41 -10.96 -4.26
CA SER A 38 -0.52 -12.04 -4.71
C SER A 38 0.75 -11.50 -5.36
N ALA A 39 0.62 -10.45 -6.18
CA ALA A 39 1.76 -9.78 -6.80
C ALA A 39 2.66 -9.11 -5.74
N LEU A 40 2.07 -8.37 -4.81
CA LEU A 40 2.76 -7.67 -3.71
C LEU A 40 3.55 -8.64 -2.82
N ALA A 41 2.96 -9.77 -2.45
CA ALA A 41 3.64 -10.79 -1.64
C ALA A 41 4.86 -11.40 -2.36
N ASN A 42 4.73 -11.66 -3.66
CA ASN A 42 5.84 -12.13 -4.49
C ASN A 42 6.95 -11.08 -4.59
N SER A 43 6.59 -9.80 -4.80
CA SER A 43 7.53 -8.68 -4.83
C SER A 43 8.27 -8.48 -3.50
N ALA A 44 7.57 -8.58 -2.36
CA ALA A 44 8.20 -8.50 -1.05
C ALA A 44 9.24 -9.62 -0.87
N THR A 45 8.86 -10.86 -1.21
CA THR A 45 9.77 -12.01 -1.17
C THR A 45 10.99 -11.79 -2.06
N TYR A 46 10.78 -11.34 -3.30
CA TYR A 46 11.84 -11.04 -4.25
C TYR A 46 12.80 -9.96 -3.75
N ARG A 47 12.29 -8.94 -3.04
CA ARG A 47 13.08 -7.84 -2.48
C ARG A 47 13.59 -8.12 -1.05
N GLY A 48 13.41 -9.33 -0.52
CA GLY A 48 13.87 -9.72 0.82
C GLY A 48 13.16 -8.96 1.96
N LYS A 49 11.90 -8.59 1.74
CA LYS A 49 11.03 -7.96 2.74
C LYS A 49 10.15 -9.02 3.39
N ASP A 50 9.95 -8.91 4.70
CA ASP A 50 9.07 -9.82 5.44
C ASP A 50 7.59 -9.61 5.12
N GLN A 51 7.22 -8.42 4.63
CA GLN A 51 5.85 -7.99 4.44
C GLN A 51 5.71 -7.08 3.21
N ALA A 52 4.52 -7.12 2.62
CA ALA A 52 4.05 -6.17 1.62
C ALA A 52 2.86 -5.38 2.19
N TYR A 53 2.61 -4.20 1.63
CA TYR A 53 1.58 -3.29 2.14
C TYR A 53 0.66 -2.83 1.01
N MET A 54 -0.63 -2.76 1.32
CA MET A 54 -1.61 -2.10 0.47
C MET A 54 -2.39 -1.13 1.35
N ILE A 55 -2.38 0.15 0.99
CA ILE A 55 -2.95 1.24 1.78
C ILE A 55 -4.08 1.89 0.99
N TRP A 56 -5.29 1.88 1.56
CA TRP A 56 -6.43 2.60 1.00
C TRP A 56 -6.49 4.04 1.49
N GLY A 57 -6.97 4.94 0.63
CA GLY A 57 -7.19 6.35 0.96
C GLY A 57 -5.95 7.23 0.82
N VAL A 58 -4.98 6.82 0.00
CA VAL A 58 -3.81 7.64 -0.37
C VAL A 58 -3.79 7.78 -1.89
N ASP A 59 -3.60 9.01 -2.37
CA ASP A 59 -3.40 9.29 -3.80
C ASP A 59 -2.01 8.83 -4.24
N ASP A 60 -1.96 7.99 -5.26
CA ASP A 60 -0.73 7.43 -5.83
C ASP A 60 0.16 8.49 -6.49
N THR A 61 -0.41 9.63 -6.89
CA THR A 61 0.35 10.69 -7.60
C THR A 61 0.97 11.69 -6.64
N ASN A 62 0.23 12.07 -5.58
CA ASN A 62 0.62 13.15 -4.67
C ASN A 62 0.96 12.66 -3.26
N HIS A 63 0.80 11.37 -2.95
CA HIS A 63 0.89 10.81 -1.60
C HIS A 63 -0.01 11.55 -0.57
N GLU A 64 -1.07 12.20 -1.07
CA GLU A 64 -2.02 12.90 -0.21
C GLU A 64 -3.03 11.91 0.36
N ILE A 65 -3.27 12.00 1.67
CA ILE A 65 -4.29 11.19 2.34
C ILE A 65 -5.67 11.71 1.92
N ILE A 66 -6.35 10.97 1.06
CA ILE A 66 -7.72 11.26 0.65
C ILE A 66 -8.66 10.79 1.77
N ARG A 67 -9.19 11.72 2.55
CA ARG A 67 -10.34 11.44 3.42
C ARG A 67 -11.59 11.27 2.57
N ASN A 68 -11.87 10.06 2.10
CA ASN A 68 -13.23 9.74 1.69
C ASN A 68 -14.07 9.55 2.95
N LYS A 69 -15.08 10.42 3.12
CA LYS A 69 -16.18 10.17 4.06
C LYS A 69 -16.90 8.91 3.57
N LEU A 70 -16.93 7.88 4.43
CA LEU A 70 -17.85 6.75 4.33
C LEU A 70 -19.30 7.24 4.19
#